data_AF-A0A6I5WHZ6-F1
#
_entry.id   AF-A0A6I5WHZ6-F1
#
_cell.length_a   1.000
_cell.length_b   1.000
_cell.length_c   1.000
_cell.angle_alpha   90.00
_cell.angle_beta   90.00
_cell.angle_gamma   90.00
#
_symmetry.space_group_name_H-M   'P 1'
#
loop_
_entity.id
_entity.type
_entity.pdbx_description
1 polymer ?
#
loop_
_entity_poly.entity_id
_entity_poly.type
_entity_poly.pdbx_seq_one_letter_code
_entity_poly.pdbx_strand_id
1 'polypeptide(L)'
;MTPFMTAVQALLDGQDAPTPETQPSAAEPVARATDTQVLVRSLAEQLVSEANSVLAAHDRSIDLVDEAGPGALAFTLACAGRWARVRTVVDGRTALAELVGPDGRTEAEPRRLASEDELRALLLSLIAPARVNRPHH
;
A
#
# COMPACT_ATOMS: atom_id res chain seq x y z
N MET A 1 14.44 15.36 7.32
CA MET A 1 13.38 14.34 7.19
C MET A 1 12.32 14.88 6.25
N THR A 2 11.82 14.05 5.33
CA THR A 2 10.68 14.41 4.47
C THR A 2 9.38 14.45 5.29
N PRO A 3 8.28 15.03 4.78
CA PRO A 3 6.98 14.98 5.46
C PRO A 3 6.53 13.54 5.81
N PHE A 4 6.80 12.58 4.93
CA PHE A 4 6.44 11.18 5.17
C PHE A 4 7.32 10.54 6.25
N MET A 5 8.63 10.80 6.26
CA MET A 5 9.52 10.36 7.36
C MET A 5 9.04 10.90 8.72
N THR A 6 8.59 12.16 8.77
CA THR A 6 8.02 12.74 10.00
C THR A 6 6.75 12.01 10.44
N ALA A 7 5.87 11.62 9.50
CA ALA A 7 4.68 10.83 9.80
C ALA A 7 5.02 9.42 10.31
N VAL A 8 6.06 8.78 9.75
CA VAL A 8 6.56 7.48 10.25
C VAL A 8 7.10 7.62 11.67
N GLN A 9 7.87 8.67 11.97
CA GLN A 9 8.35 8.93 13.32
C GLN A 9 7.19 9.16 14.30
N ALA A 10 6.23 10.01 13.94
CA ALA A 10 5.06 10.28 14.76
C ALA A 10 4.26 9.00 15.09
N LEU A 11 4.16 8.09 14.12
CA LEU A 11 3.53 6.79 14.31
C LEU A 11 4.31 5.89 15.29
N LEU A 12 5.65 5.90 15.21
CA LEU A 12 6.52 5.19 16.17
C LEU A 12 6.43 5.79 17.58
N ASP A 13 6.18 7.10 17.67
CA ASP A 13 5.95 7.84 18.92
C ASP A 13 4.53 7.62 19.49
N GLY A 14 3.69 6.81 18.82
CA GLY A 14 2.39 6.37 19.32
C GLY A 14 1.18 7.14 18.77
N GLN A 15 1.34 7.94 17.72
CA GLN A 15 0.19 8.47 16.99
C GLN A 15 -0.57 7.35 16.27
N ASP A 16 -1.87 7.57 16.05
CA ASP A 16 -2.71 6.62 15.32
C ASP A 16 -2.36 6.60 13.83
N ALA A 17 -2.37 5.39 13.24
CA ALA A 17 -2.27 5.27 11.80
C ALA A 17 -3.56 5.78 11.13
N PRO A 18 -3.44 6.47 9.98
CA PRO A 18 -4.58 6.71 9.13
C PRO A 18 -5.11 5.39 8.53
N THR A 19 -6.39 5.39 8.19
CA THR A 19 -6.99 4.33 7.37
C THR A 19 -6.96 4.79 5.92
N PRO A 20 -6.34 4.05 4.98
CA PRO A 20 -6.33 4.43 3.59
C PRO A 20 -7.75 4.40 3.01
N GLU A 21 -8.13 5.47 2.31
CA GLU A 21 -9.38 5.53 1.59
C GLU A 21 -9.29 4.74 0.27
N THR A 22 -10.38 4.03 -0.03
CA THR A 22 -10.52 3.27 -1.27
C THR A 22 -11.79 3.64 -1.99
N GLN A 23 -11.78 3.51 -3.31
CA GLN A 23 -12.94 3.73 -4.17
C GLN A 23 -13.22 2.48 -5.02
N PRO A 24 -14.45 2.31 -5.53
CA PRO A 24 -14.73 1.28 -6.51
C PRO A 24 -13.79 1.37 -7.70
N SER A 25 -13.31 0.23 -8.16
CA SER A 25 -12.42 0.16 -9.32
C SER A 25 -13.24 0.36 -10.59
N ALA A 26 -12.64 1.05 -11.56
CA ALA A 26 -13.24 1.28 -12.86
C ALA A 26 -12.35 0.69 -13.95
N ALA A 27 -12.97 0.06 -14.95
CA ALA A 27 -12.25 -0.41 -16.11
C ALA A 27 -11.72 0.78 -16.90
N GLU A 28 -10.41 0.81 -17.12
CA GLU A 28 -9.73 1.86 -17.89
C GLU A 28 -8.98 1.27 -19.08
N PRO A 29 -8.69 2.04 -20.14
CA PRO A 29 -7.83 1.58 -21.22
C PRO A 29 -6.47 1.08 -20.67
N VAL A 30 -5.98 -0.05 -21.18
CA VAL A 30 -4.73 -0.69 -20.70
C VAL A 30 -3.56 0.29 -20.61
N ALA A 31 -3.40 1.17 -21.60
CA ALA A 31 -2.33 2.16 -21.61
C ALA A 31 -2.39 3.08 -20.37
N ARG A 32 -3.56 3.64 -20.07
CA ARG A 32 -3.76 4.53 -18.92
C ARG A 32 -3.55 3.82 -17.59
N ALA A 33 -4.09 2.60 -17.47
CA ALA A 33 -3.94 1.81 -16.25
C ALA A 33 -2.47 1.42 -16.01
N THR A 34 -1.74 1.08 -17.07
CA THR A 34 -0.31 0.75 -17.00
C THR A 34 0.52 1.96 -16.61
N ASP A 35 0.27 3.13 -17.22
CA ASP A 35 0.95 4.38 -16.86
C ASP A 35 0.74 4.71 -15.38
N THR A 36 -0.52 4.59 -14.91
CA THR A 36 -0.88 4.81 -13.50
C THR A 36 -0.17 3.82 -12.59
N GLN A 37 -0.12 2.54 -12.97
CA GLN A 37 0.59 1.51 -12.20
C GLN A 37 2.08 1.84 -12.04
N VAL A 38 2.73 2.31 -13.09
CA VAL A 38 4.15 2.69 -13.06
C VAL A 38 4.38 3.87 -12.12
N LEU A 39 3.51 4.89 -12.15
CA LEU A 39 3.57 6.04 -11.24
C LEU A 39 3.39 5.59 -9.78
N VAL A 40 2.34 4.80 -9.51
CA VAL A 40 2.03 4.29 -8.16
C VAL A 40 3.17 3.42 -7.61
N ARG A 41 3.77 2.55 -8.44
CA ARG A 41 4.92 1.73 -8.05
C ARG A 41 6.15 2.58 -7.76
N SER A 42 6.41 3.61 -8.56
CA SER A 42 7.55 4.52 -8.35
C SER A 42 7.40 5.31 -7.05
N LEU A 43 6.18 5.79 -6.76
CA LEU A 43 5.87 6.43 -5.48
C LEU A 43 6.02 5.46 -4.31
N ALA A 44 5.57 4.21 -4.46
CA ALA A 44 5.74 3.17 -3.43
C ALA A 44 7.21 2.95 -3.09
N GLU A 45 8.08 2.83 -4.10
CA GLU A 45 9.53 2.68 -3.91
C GLU A 45 10.14 3.86 -3.15
N GLN A 46 9.80 5.09 -3.53
CA GLN A 46 10.27 6.29 -2.83
C GLN A 46 9.84 6.26 -1.35
N LEU A 47 8.55 6.03 -1.09
CA LEU A 47 8.01 6.02 0.27
C LEU A 47 8.59 4.88 1.11
N VAL A 48 8.81 3.69 0.53
CA VAL A 48 9.48 2.58 1.21
C VAL A 48 10.91 2.94 1.59
N SER A 49 11.66 3.57 0.69
CA SER A 49 13.02 4.04 0.99
C SER A 49 13.03 5.08 2.13
N GLU A 50 12.08 6.01 2.12
CA GLU A 50 11.91 7.01 3.18
C GLU A 50 11.53 6.38 4.52
N ALA A 51 10.56 5.46 4.55
CA ALA A 51 10.15 4.75 5.75
C ALA A 51 11.29 3.91 6.33
N ASN A 52 11.97 3.13 5.49
CA ASN A 52 13.07 2.25 5.93
C ASN A 52 14.24 3.04 6.52
N SER A 53 14.46 4.27 6.07
CA SER A 53 15.47 5.16 6.67
C SER A 53 15.15 5.51 8.14
N VAL A 54 13.87 5.57 8.52
CA VAL A 54 13.43 5.81 9.90
C VAL A 54 13.34 4.50 10.68
N LEU A 55 12.75 3.46 10.07
CA LEU A 55 12.51 2.16 10.70
C LEU A 55 13.80 1.39 11.03
N ALA A 56 14.91 1.66 10.33
CA ALA A 56 16.20 1.04 10.60
C ALA A 56 16.67 1.22 12.05
N ALA A 57 16.33 2.34 12.71
CA ALA A 57 16.65 2.59 14.12
C ALA A 57 15.85 1.70 15.09
N HIS A 58 14.83 0.99 14.59
CA HIS A 58 13.92 0.13 15.35
C HIS A 58 13.99 -1.34 14.90
N ASP A 59 15.02 -1.75 14.15
CA ASP A 59 15.17 -3.11 13.59
C ASP A 59 13.94 -3.57 12.78
N ARG A 60 13.31 -2.64 12.05
CA ARG A 60 12.13 -2.90 11.21
C ARG A 60 12.38 -2.44 9.78
N SER A 61 11.68 -3.06 8.84
CA SER A 61 11.65 -2.66 7.44
C SER A 61 10.27 -2.90 6.82
N ILE A 62 10.04 -2.23 5.70
CA ILE A 62 8.99 -2.53 4.73
C ILE A 62 9.67 -3.17 3.53
N ASP A 63 9.15 -4.31 3.11
CA ASP A 63 9.54 -4.98 1.88
C ASP A 63 8.61 -4.51 0.74
N LEU A 64 9.19 -4.24 -0.43
CA LEU A 64 8.50 -3.99 -1.69
C LEU A 64 8.92 -5.07 -2.68
N VAL A 65 7.98 -5.91 -3.11
CA VAL A 65 8.25 -7.02 -4.02
C VAL A 65 7.39 -6.86 -5.26
N ASP A 66 8.03 -6.66 -6.41
CA ASP A 66 7.36 -6.72 -7.71
C ASP A 66 6.98 -8.17 -8.03
N GLU A 67 5.78 -8.38 -8.53
CA GLU A 67 5.28 -9.70 -8.92
C GLU A 67 5.10 -9.78 -10.43
N ALA A 68 5.86 -10.65 -11.06
CA ALA A 68 5.74 -10.93 -12.49
C ALA A 68 4.71 -12.05 -12.73
N GLY A 69 3.67 -11.78 -13.51
CA GLY A 69 2.68 -12.77 -13.92
C GLY A 69 1.98 -12.38 -15.23
N PRO A 70 1.46 -13.36 -15.98
CA PRO A 70 0.71 -13.06 -17.20
C PRO A 70 -0.59 -12.31 -16.85
N GLY A 71 -0.88 -11.24 -17.61
CA GLY A 71 -2.14 -10.51 -17.52
C GLY A 71 -2.30 -9.58 -16.31
N ALA A 72 -1.25 -9.36 -15.51
CA ALA A 72 -1.30 -8.38 -14.43
C ALA A 72 0.07 -7.74 -14.16
N LEU A 73 0.04 -6.49 -13.74
CA LEU A 73 1.16 -5.80 -13.10
C LEU A 73 0.85 -5.72 -11.62
N ALA A 74 1.73 -6.19 -10.75
CA ALA A 74 1.48 -6.16 -9.31
C ALA A 74 2.75 -5.93 -8.50
N PHE A 75 2.58 -5.36 -7.33
CA PHE A 75 3.61 -5.34 -6.29
C PHE A 75 2.96 -5.51 -4.92
N THR A 76 3.72 -6.09 -3.99
CA THR A 76 3.32 -6.31 -2.61
C THR A 76 4.20 -5.49 -1.67
N LEU A 77 3.55 -4.79 -0.75
CA LEU A 77 4.17 -4.10 0.38
C LEU A 77 3.98 -4.97 1.62
N ALA A 78 5.02 -5.21 2.41
CA ALA A 78 4.92 -6.01 3.64
C ALA A 78 5.71 -5.40 4.80
N CYS A 79 5.14 -5.41 6.01
CA CYS A 79 5.80 -4.98 7.23
C CYS A 79 5.25 -5.73 8.44
N ALA A 80 6.12 -6.36 9.22
CA ALA A 80 5.79 -7.01 10.50
C ALA A 80 4.56 -7.95 10.43
N GLY A 81 4.50 -8.81 9.40
CA GLY A 81 3.44 -9.81 9.22
C GLY A 81 2.16 -9.29 8.57
N ARG A 82 2.09 -7.99 8.24
CA ARG A 82 1.02 -7.43 7.41
C ARG A 82 1.53 -7.13 6.03
N TRP A 83 0.60 -7.12 5.09
CA TRP A 83 0.93 -6.81 3.72
C TRP A 83 -0.25 -6.14 3.02
N ALA A 84 0.02 -5.57 1.86
CA ALA A 84 -1.01 -5.15 0.92
C ALA A 84 -0.46 -5.33 -0.48
N ARG A 85 -1.33 -5.74 -1.40
CA ARG A 85 -0.95 -5.95 -2.80
C ARG A 85 -1.72 -5.00 -3.69
N VAL A 86 -1.00 -4.23 -4.49
CA VAL A 86 -1.57 -3.37 -5.52
C VAL A 86 -1.37 -4.06 -6.85
N ARG A 87 -2.46 -4.35 -7.55
CA ARG A 87 -2.43 -5.00 -8.86
C ARG A 87 -3.25 -4.24 -9.89
N THR A 88 -2.79 -4.27 -11.13
CA THR A 88 -3.55 -3.86 -12.31
C THR A 88 -3.75 -5.09 -13.18
N VAL A 89 -4.99 -5.58 -13.24
CA VAL A 89 -5.39 -6.79 -13.98
C VAL A 89 -5.86 -6.39 -15.37
N VAL A 90 -5.28 -6.99 -16.40
CA VAL A 90 -5.62 -6.71 -17.81
C VAL A 90 -6.68 -7.70 -18.29
N ASP A 91 -7.76 -7.17 -18.85
CA ASP A 91 -8.80 -7.92 -19.55
C ASP A 91 -9.05 -7.30 -20.93
N GLY A 92 -8.55 -7.98 -21.98
CA GLY A 92 -8.64 -7.52 -23.35
C GLY A 92 -7.97 -6.16 -23.58
N ARG A 93 -8.78 -5.13 -23.81
CA ARG A 93 -8.32 -3.74 -24.04
C ARG A 93 -8.48 -2.83 -22.82
N THR A 94 -8.99 -3.39 -21.73
CA THR A 94 -9.18 -2.68 -20.48
C THR A 94 -8.34 -3.31 -19.37
N ALA A 95 -8.13 -2.56 -18.30
CA ALA A 95 -7.53 -3.06 -17.10
C ALA A 95 -8.23 -2.49 -15.86
N LEU A 96 -8.15 -3.22 -14.76
CA LEU A 96 -8.75 -2.89 -13.48
C LEU A 96 -7.65 -2.83 -12.41
N ALA A 97 -7.50 -1.67 -11.78
CA ALA A 97 -6.63 -1.52 -10.63
C ALA A 97 -7.33 -2.04 -9.37
N GLU A 98 -6.64 -2.79 -8.53
CA GLU A 98 -7.19 -3.42 -7.34
C GLU A 98 -6.19 -3.40 -6.19
N LEU A 99 -6.68 -3.13 -4.99
CA LEU A 99 -5.99 -3.26 -3.73
C LEU A 99 -6.47 -4.54 -3.03
N VAL A 100 -5.54 -5.42 -2.69
CA VAL A 100 -5.79 -6.59 -1.86
C VAL A 100 -5.24 -6.32 -0.47
N GLY A 101 -6.11 -6.41 0.53
CA GLY A 101 -5.78 -6.11 1.92
C GLY A 101 -4.96 -7.20 2.63
N PRO A 102 -4.56 -6.95 3.90
CA PRO A 102 -3.60 -7.75 4.68
C PRO A 102 -3.94 -9.22 4.95
N ASP A 103 -5.14 -9.67 4.59
CA ASP A 103 -5.57 -11.06 4.71
C ASP A 103 -5.67 -11.78 3.37
N GLY A 104 -5.28 -11.14 2.27
CA GLY A 104 -5.46 -11.66 0.91
C GLY A 104 -6.91 -11.75 0.47
N ARG A 105 -7.82 -11.17 1.24
CA ARG A 105 -9.24 -11.07 0.91
C ARG A 105 -9.42 -9.98 -0.14
N THR A 106 -9.89 -10.40 -1.30
CA THR A 106 -10.48 -9.49 -2.29
C THR A 106 -11.91 -9.19 -1.85
N GLU A 107 -12.28 -7.91 -1.83
CA GLU A 107 -13.67 -7.52 -1.60
C GLU A 107 -14.58 -8.06 -2.73
N ALA A 108 -15.88 -8.19 -2.46
CA ALA A 108 -16.85 -8.65 -3.46
C ALA A 108 -16.89 -7.71 -4.68
N GLU A 109 -16.65 -6.41 -4.44
CA GLU A 109 -16.43 -5.41 -5.48
C GLU A 109 -14.96 -4.98 -5.45
N PRO A 110 -14.21 -5.07 -6.55
CA PRO A 110 -12.81 -4.67 -6.57
C PRO A 110 -12.66 -3.19 -6.22
N ARG A 111 -11.77 -2.87 -5.29
CA ARG A 111 -11.48 -1.48 -4.88
C ARG A 111 -10.04 -1.11 -5.15
N ARG A 112 -9.79 0.17 -5.42
CA ARG A 112 -8.46 0.76 -5.58
C ARG A 112 -8.26 1.87 -4.57
N LEU A 113 -7.00 2.24 -4.31
CA LEU A 113 -6.67 3.46 -3.57
C LEU A 113 -7.34 4.67 -4.24
N ALA A 114 -7.95 5.55 -3.45
CA ALA A 114 -8.66 6.71 -3.97
C ALA A 114 -7.70 7.72 -4.63
N SER A 115 -6.47 7.79 -4.13
CA SER A 115 -5.43 8.67 -4.66
C SER A 115 -4.02 8.14 -4.33
N GLU A 116 -3.00 8.86 -4.82
CA GLU A 116 -1.60 8.64 -4.45
C GLU A 116 -1.33 8.92 -2.96
N ASP A 117 -2.06 9.86 -2.34
CA ASP A 117 -1.92 10.13 -0.89
C ASP A 117 -2.39 8.94 -0.06
N GLU A 118 -3.34 8.17 -0.56
CA GLU A 118 -3.81 6.94 0.10
C GLU A 118 -2.75 5.83 0.10
N LEU A 119 -1.75 5.89 -0.79
CA LEU A 119 -0.59 5.00 -0.70
C LEU A 119 0.23 5.31 0.55
N ARG A 120 0.37 6.59 0.92
CA ARG A 120 1.06 6.98 2.17
C ARG A 120 0.30 6.47 3.38
N ALA A 121 -1.02 6.65 3.39
CA ALA A 121 -1.88 6.13 4.44
C ALA A 121 -1.78 4.59 4.55
N LEU A 122 -1.75 3.90 3.41
CA LEU A 122 -1.55 2.45 3.36
C LEU A 122 -0.23 2.04 4.01
N LEU A 123 0.91 2.63 3.63
CA LEU A 123 2.19 2.30 4.25
C LEU A 123 2.19 2.58 5.76
N LEU A 124 1.64 3.71 6.21
CA LEU A 124 1.54 4.02 7.65
C LEU A 124 0.68 2.97 8.38
N SER A 125 -0.44 2.55 7.78
CA SER A 125 -1.28 1.48 8.34
C SER A 125 -0.56 0.14 8.41
N LEU A 126 0.36 -0.17 7.48
CA LEU A 126 1.21 -1.37 7.51
C LEU A 126 2.35 -1.28 8.55
N ILE A 127 2.72 -0.08 8.99
CA ILE A 127 3.73 0.13 10.05
C ILE A 127 3.10 0.08 11.45
N ALA A 128 1.92 0.65 11.65
CA ALA A 128 1.34 0.85 12.99
C ALA A 128 1.01 -0.47 13.69
N PRO A 129 1.42 -0.79 14.92
CA PRO A 129 1.17 -2.11 15.51
C PRO A 129 -0.31 -2.54 15.41
N ALA A 130 -0.56 -3.85 15.21
CA ALA A 130 -1.92 -4.38 15.30
C ALA A 130 -2.50 -3.98 16.67
N ARG A 131 -3.65 -3.32 16.69
CA ARG A 131 -4.32 -2.94 17.94
C ARG A 131 -4.64 -4.23 18.69
N VAL A 132 -3.80 -4.60 19.66
CA VAL A 132 -4.14 -5.60 20.65
C VAL A 132 -5.27 -4.99 21.46
N ASN A 133 -6.48 -5.47 21.25
CA ASN A 133 -7.66 -5.07 22.00
C ASN A 133 -7.41 -5.45 23.47
N ARG A 134 -6.82 -4.56 24.26
CA ARG A 134 -6.67 -4.79 25.70
C ARG A 134 -8.05 -4.55 26.31
N PRO A 135 -8.70 -5.56 26.90
CA PRO A 135 -9.93 -5.32 27.62
C PRO A 135 -9.62 -4.36 28.77
N HIS A 136 -10.37 -3.26 28.83
CA HIS A 136 -10.38 -2.38 30.00
C HIS A 136 -10.79 -3.20 31.22
N HIS A 137 -9.93 -3.22 32.24
CA HIS A 137 -10.20 -3.84 33.53
C HIS A 137 -10.75 -2.82 34.51
#